data_AF-A0A1D2IB12-F1
#
_entry.id   AF-A0A1D2IB12-F1
#
_cell.length_a   1.000
_cell.length_b   1.000
_cell.length_c   1.000
_cell.angle_alpha   90.00
_cell.angle_beta   90.00
_cell.angle_gamma   90.00
#
_symmetry.space_group_name_H-M   'P 1'
#
loop_
_entity.id
_entity.type
_entity.pdbx_description
1 polymer ?
#
loop_
_entity_poly.entity_id
_entity_poly.type
_entity_poly.pdbx_seq_one_letter_code
_entity_poly.pdbx_strand_id
1 'polypeptide(L)'
;MTPSPPSPVQQLDVRILPATAACDYEFWEARLISPHLLRDAVAVALHRLPLLAVPVGADRRSGHMDVLDPGFARVLAHALRGRPGFERPVASGRLVRWGDPMPDNLAPDAHRRFQGLREQPRRPASIRPPAGHGGHDLGLPPPKSPPGRQPTPPRAVVQAGAAPTP
;
A
#
# COMPACT_ATOMS: atom_id res chain seq x y z
N MET A 1 17.77 50.86 -25.29
CA MET A 1 17.39 49.47 -25.03
C MET A 1 18.09 49.02 -23.76
N THR A 2 17.35 48.93 -22.66
CA THR A 2 17.90 48.49 -21.36
C THR A 2 17.87 46.97 -21.31
N PRO A 3 18.98 46.27 -21.04
CA PRO A 3 18.95 44.82 -20.90
C PRO A 3 18.10 44.43 -19.68
N SER A 4 17.19 43.48 -19.88
CA SER A 4 16.39 42.91 -18.80
C SER A 4 17.33 42.25 -17.77
N PRO A 5 17.13 42.46 -16.45
CA PRO A 5 17.94 41.78 -15.45
C PRO A 5 17.79 40.26 -15.62
N PRO A 6 18.87 39.48 -15.40
CA PRO A 6 18.78 38.03 -15.43
C PRO A 6 17.75 37.56 -14.41
N SER A 7 16.79 36.74 -14.84
CA SER A 7 15.84 36.09 -13.94
C SER A 7 16.61 35.44 -12.80
N PRO A 8 16.17 35.60 -11.53
CA PRO A 8 16.85 34.97 -10.41
C PRO A 8 16.91 33.47 -10.67
N VAL A 9 18.12 32.92 -10.62
CA VAL A 9 18.35 31.48 -10.68
C VAL A 9 17.49 30.88 -9.56
N GLN A 10 16.44 30.13 -9.90
CA GLN A 10 15.60 29.51 -8.89
C GLN A 10 16.46 28.51 -8.14
N GLN A 11 16.91 28.91 -6.95
CA GLN A 11 17.69 28.07 -6.07
C GLN A 11 16.78 26.90 -5.67
N LEU A 12 17.13 25.68 -6.08
CA LEU A 12 16.40 24.47 -5.70
C LEU A 12 16.41 24.36 -4.18
N ASP A 13 15.25 24.50 -3.56
CA ASP A 13 15.09 24.48 -2.11
C ASP A 13 14.50 23.14 -1.66
N VAL A 14 15.16 22.49 -0.70
CA VAL A 14 14.67 21.28 -0.04
C VAL A 14 14.56 21.59 1.43
N ARG A 15 13.33 21.67 1.92
CA ARG A 15 13.06 21.92 3.34
C ARG A 15 12.84 20.61 4.05
N ILE A 16 13.53 20.46 5.17
CA ILE A 16 13.31 19.36 6.10
C ILE A 16 12.43 19.86 7.23
N LEU A 17 11.30 19.21 7.42
CA LEU A 17 10.26 19.57 8.39
C LEU A 17 10.03 18.39 9.37
N PRO A 18 9.32 18.62 10.49
CA PRO A 18 8.89 17.53 11.37
C PRO A 18 8.07 16.47 10.61
N ALA A 19 8.22 15.19 10.98
CA ALA A 19 7.54 14.07 10.32
C ALA A 19 6.02 14.29 10.15
N THR A 20 5.37 14.81 11.20
CA THR A 20 3.91 15.04 11.24
C THR A 20 3.42 16.09 10.24
N ALA A 21 4.33 16.86 9.62
CA ALA A 21 3.99 17.78 8.55
C ALA A 21 3.79 17.08 7.20
N ALA A 22 4.20 15.81 7.05
CA ALA A 22 4.05 15.07 5.81
C ALA A 22 2.59 14.70 5.54
N CYS A 23 2.16 14.85 4.29
CA CYS A 23 0.78 14.58 3.88
C CYS A 23 0.45 13.08 3.93
N ASP A 24 1.46 12.23 3.84
CA ASP A 24 1.39 10.77 3.89
C ASP A 24 1.80 10.22 5.26
N TYR A 25 1.88 11.04 6.31
CA TYR A 25 2.29 10.59 7.65
C TYR A 25 1.42 9.44 8.17
N GLU A 26 0.10 9.63 8.20
CA GLU A 26 -0.85 8.63 8.69
C GLU A 26 -0.82 7.34 7.85
N PHE A 27 -0.53 7.48 6.55
CA PHE A 27 -0.35 6.32 5.66
C PHE A 27 0.82 5.46 6.10
N TRP A 28 1.95 6.07 6.46
CA TRP A 28 3.12 5.34 6.95
C TRP A 28 2.89 4.78 8.36
N GLU A 29 2.27 5.56 9.24
CA GLU A 29 1.93 5.12 10.61
C GLU A 29 1.10 3.85 10.63
N ALA A 30 0.06 3.77 9.80
CA ALA A 30 -0.79 2.60 9.72
C ALA A 30 -0.07 1.35 9.14
N ARG A 31 1.04 1.53 8.41
CA ARG A 31 1.64 0.50 7.56
C ARG A 31 3.03 0.07 7.96
N LEU A 32 3.75 0.81 8.79
CA LEU A 32 5.05 0.38 9.28
C LEU A 32 4.90 -0.78 10.26
N ILE A 33 5.79 -1.77 10.15
CA ILE A 33 5.96 -2.83 11.16
C ILE A 33 6.33 -2.19 12.49
N SER A 34 7.21 -1.19 12.43
CA SER A 34 7.76 -0.48 13.59
C SER A 34 7.45 1.02 13.52
N PRO A 35 6.33 1.48 14.12
CA PRO A 35 5.92 2.88 14.11
C PRO A 35 6.93 3.82 14.79
N HIS A 36 7.79 3.31 15.68
CA HIS A 36 8.82 4.11 16.35
C HIS A 36 9.81 4.75 15.37
N LEU A 37 9.96 4.21 14.15
CA LEU A 37 10.76 4.82 13.09
C LEU A 37 10.25 6.22 12.69
N LEU A 38 8.99 6.55 12.99
CA LEU A 38 8.42 7.87 12.74
C LEU A 38 9.00 8.96 13.64
N ARG A 39 9.65 8.61 14.76
CA ARG A 39 10.32 9.57 15.65
C ARG A 39 11.48 10.29 14.94
N ASP A 40 12.24 9.54 14.14
CA ASP A 40 13.40 10.04 13.41
C ASP A 40 13.09 10.28 11.92
N ALA A 41 11.84 10.03 11.50
CA ALA A 41 11.37 10.38 10.17
C ALA A 41 11.33 11.89 9.97
N VAL A 42 11.39 12.29 8.70
CA VAL A 42 11.35 13.70 8.32
C VAL A 42 10.39 13.91 7.17
N ALA A 43 9.68 15.03 7.21
CA ALA A 43 8.91 15.49 6.08
C ALA A 43 9.85 16.26 5.13
N VAL A 44 9.88 15.88 3.87
CA VAL A 44 10.69 16.49 2.83
C VAL A 44 9.77 17.32 1.94
N ALA A 45 9.93 18.64 2.01
CA ALA A 45 9.22 19.59 1.15
C ALA A 45 10.17 20.11 0.06
N LEU A 46 10.03 19.54 -1.14
CA LEU A 46 10.68 20.03 -2.36
C LEU A 46 9.85 21.17 -3.00
N HIS A 47 8.54 21.20 -2.71
CA HIS A 47 7.57 22.21 -3.11
C HIS A 47 6.46 22.34 -2.05
N ARG A 48 5.20 22.54 -2.45
CA ARG A 48 4.05 22.73 -1.55
C ARG A 48 3.56 21.45 -0.86
N LEU A 49 4.01 20.27 -1.30
CA LEU A 49 3.53 18.99 -0.77
C LEU A 49 4.68 18.25 -0.05
N PRO A 50 4.75 18.32 1.29
CA PRO A 50 5.72 17.55 2.06
C PRO A 50 5.39 16.05 2.05
N LEU A 51 6.38 15.23 1.70
CA LEU A 51 6.28 13.76 1.72
C LEU A 51 7.24 13.16 2.75
N LEU A 52 6.87 12.05 3.35
CA LEU A 52 7.62 11.45 4.44
C LEU A 52 8.82 10.65 3.92
N ALA A 53 10.02 11.02 4.37
CA ALA A 53 11.20 10.16 4.30
C ALA A 53 11.33 9.43 5.64
N VAL A 54 11.25 8.09 5.58
CA VAL A 54 11.29 7.24 6.78
C VAL A 54 12.68 6.57 6.88
N PRO A 55 13.33 6.64 8.05
CA PRO A 55 14.64 6.04 8.27
C PRO A 55 14.60 4.51 8.20
N VAL A 56 15.77 3.92 8.00
CA VAL A 56 16.00 2.51 8.27
C VAL A 56 16.10 2.24 9.77
N GLY A 57 15.91 0.97 10.14
CA GLY A 57 16.06 0.46 11.49
C GLY A 57 15.94 -1.06 11.50
N ALA A 58 15.71 -1.66 12.66
CA ALA A 58 15.70 -3.11 12.83
C ALA A 58 14.78 -3.84 11.82
N ASP A 59 13.56 -3.32 11.62
CA ASP A 59 12.55 -3.93 10.74
C ASP A 59 12.50 -3.32 9.33
N ARG A 60 13.28 -2.28 9.04
CA ARG A 60 13.29 -1.58 7.75
C ARG A 60 14.71 -1.42 7.27
N ARG A 61 15.09 -2.15 6.23
CA ARG A 61 16.48 -2.19 5.75
C ARG A 61 16.81 -1.16 4.69
N SER A 62 15.81 -0.59 4.03
CA SER A 62 16.03 0.45 3.01
C SER A 62 14.90 1.47 2.95
N GLY A 63 15.20 2.60 2.33
CA GLY A 63 14.20 3.56 1.90
C GLY A 63 14.59 4.21 0.58
N HIS A 64 13.58 4.79 -0.08
CA HIS A 64 13.80 5.60 -1.25
C HIS A 64 12.74 6.69 -1.34
N MET A 65 13.04 7.74 -2.10
CA MET A 65 12.13 8.81 -2.46
C MET A 65 12.40 9.20 -3.91
N ASP A 66 11.36 9.19 -4.73
CA ASP A 66 11.42 9.71 -6.10
C ASP A 66 11.09 11.21 -6.08
N VAL A 67 11.82 11.98 -6.87
CA VAL A 67 11.67 13.44 -6.95
C VAL A 67 11.61 13.90 -8.40
N LEU A 68 11.01 15.05 -8.65
CA LEU A 68 10.75 15.49 -10.03
C LEU A 68 12.01 15.86 -10.83
N ASP A 69 13.09 16.23 -10.14
CA ASP A 69 14.32 16.74 -10.76
C ASP A 69 15.58 16.10 -10.15
N PRO A 70 16.59 15.71 -10.96
CA PRO A 70 17.85 15.16 -10.46
C PRO A 70 18.64 16.10 -9.54
N GLY A 71 18.51 17.41 -9.71
CA GLY A 71 19.07 18.41 -8.80
C GLY A 71 18.46 18.32 -7.40
N PHE A 72 17.13 18.20 -7.31
CA PHE A 72 16.46 17.95 -6.02
C PHE A 72 16.93 16.64 -5.37
N ALA A 73 17.17 15.59 -6.17
CA ALA A 73 17.63 14.31 -5.64
C ALA A 73 18.98 14.46 -4.94
N ARG A 74 19.91 15.21 -5.55
CA ARG A 74 21.24 15.50 -4.98
C ARG A 74 21.15 16.32 -3.70
N VAL A 75 20.35 17.39 -3.70
CA VAL A 75 20.15 18.25 -2.53
C VAL A 75 19.50 17.45 -1.39
N LEU A 76 18.49 16.63 -1.68
CA LEU A 76 17.85 15.77 -0.70
C LEU A 76 18.82 14.72 -0.13
N ALA A 77 19.59 14.02 -0.97
CA ALA A 77 20.57 13.05 -0.50
C ALA A 77 21.61 13.70 0.44
N HIS A 78 22.00 14.95 0.15
CA HIS A 78 22.85 15.73 1.03
C HIS A 78 22.16 16.09 2.36
N ALA A 79 20.90 16.56 2.30
CA ALA A 79 20.12 16.95 3.47
C ALA A 79 19.79 15.77 4.44
N LEU A 80 19.72 14.55 3.92
CA LEU A 80 19.53 13.34 4.73
C LEU A 80 20.83 12.82 5.35
N ARG A 81 22.00 13.24 4.85
CA ARG A 81 23.29 12.71 5.31
C ARG A 81 23.54 13.06 6.77
N GLY A 82 23.93 12.06 7.56
CA GLY A 82 24.23 12.22 8.98
C GLY A 82 22.99 12.24 9.89
N ARG A 83 21.78 12.14 9.33
CA ARG A 83 20.57 11.98 10.13
C ARG A 83 20.42 10.54 10.65
N PRO A 84 19.93 10.33 11.88
CA PRO A 84 19.68 9.00 12.43
C PRO A 84 18.83 8.15 11.49
N GLY A 85 19.30 6.93 11.21
CA GLY A 85 18.60 5.98 10.34
C GLY A 85 18.55 6.36 8.85
N PHE A 86 19.26 7.39 8.38
CA PHE A 86 19.45 7.67 6.95
C PHE A 86 20.86 7.28 6.53
N GLU A 87 21.12 5.97 6.46
CA GLU A 87 22.43 5.44 6.13
C GLU A 87 22.74 5.58 4.63
N ARG A 88 23.94 6.05 4.29
CA ARG A 88 24.45 6.10 2.91
C ARG A 88 23.46 6.68 1.88
N PRO A 89 22.85 7.87 2.12
CA PRO A 89 21.91 8.43 1.17
C PRO A 89 22.62 8.77 -0.16
N VAL A 90 22.08 8.24 -1.25
CA VAL A 90 22.64 8.36 -2.59
C VAL A 90 21.54 8.75 -3.58
N ALA A 91 21.86 9.72 -4.44
CA ALA A 91 21.01 10.12 -5.55
C ALA A 91 21.43 9.38 -6.84
N SER A 92 20.45 8.85 -7.57
CA SER A 92 20.62 8.25 -8.89
C SER A 92 19.50 8.74 -9.81
N GLY A 93 19.83 9.67 -10.72
CA GLY A 93 18.83 10.40 -11.49
C GLY A 93 17.86 11.14 -10.58
N ARG A 94 16.57 10.79 -10.64
CA ARG A 94 15.48 11.32 -9.83
C ARG A 94 15.23 10.57 -8.52
N LEU A 95 15.91 9.45 -8.31
CA LEU A 95 15.69 8.59 -7.16
C LEU A 95 16.74 8.86 -6.08
N VAL A 96 16.30 9.07 -4.84
CA VAL A 96 17.17 9.04 -3.65
C VAL A 96 16.95 7.73 -2.94
N ARG A 97 18.03 7.02 -2.58
CA ARG A 97 18.00 5.75 -1.84
C ARG A 97 18.85 5.86 -0.59
N TRP A 98 18.49 5.15 0.46
CA TRP A 98 19.28 5.01 1.69
C TRP A 98 19.09 3.62 2.29
N GLY A 99 20.01 3.24 3.18
CA GLY A 99 20.09 1.90 3.75
C GLY A 99 20.75 0.89 2.84
N ASP A 100 20.34 -0.36 2.98
CA ASP A 100 20.85 -1.46 2.18
C ASP A 100 20.29 -1.45 0.75
N PRO A 101 21.09 -1.90 -0.23
CA PRO A 101 20.59 -2.11 -1.57
C PRO A 101 19.47 -3.16 -1.55
N MET A 102 18.36 -2.85 -2.22
CA MET A 102 17.26 -3.80 -2.43
C MET A 102 17.79 -4.98 -3.24
N PRO A 103 17.66 -6.23 -2.76
CA PRO A 103 17.98 -7.41 -3.56
C PRO A 103 17.07 -7.51 -4.77
N ASP A 104 17.65 -7.92 -5.90
CA ASP A 104 16.87 -8.20 -7.11
C ASP A 104 16.00 -9.44 -6.91
N ASN A 105 14.86 -9.49 -7.61
CA ASN A 105 13.96 -10.65 -7.67
C ASN A 105 13.32 -11.08 -6.33
N LEU A 106 13.19 -10.18 -5.36
CA LEU A 106 12.38 -10.46 -4.17
C LEU A 106 10.91 -10.69 -4.52
N ALA A 107 10.31 -11.72 -3.92
CA ALA A 107 8.86 -11.85 -3.93
C ALA A 107 8.19 -10.59 -3.31
N PRO A 108 6.99 -10.19 -3.75
CA PRO A 108 6.35 -8.95 -3.28
C PRO A 108 6.26 -8.82 -1.74
N ASP A 109 5.92 -9.91 -1.04
CA ASP A 109 5.83 -9.93 0.42
C ASP A 109 7.21 -9.78 1.09
N ALA A 110 8.28 -10.30 0.46
CA ALA A 110 9.64 -10.11 0.92
C ALA A 110 10.13 -8.68 0.66
N HIS A 111 9.78 -8.08 -0.48
CA HIS A 111 10.06 -6.68 -0.79
C HIS A 111 9.44 -5.74 0.25
N ARG A 112 8.17 -5.96 0.62
CA ARG A 112 7.50 -5.17 1.65
C ARG A 112 8.18 -5.27 3.01
N ARG A 113 8.50 -6.49 3.45
CA ARG A 113 9.21 -6.72 4.72
C ARG A 113 10.59 -6.06 4.72
N PHE A 114 11.30 -6.09 3.59
CA PHE A 114 12.58 -5.38 3.45
C PHE A 114 12.43 -3.86 3.63
N GLN A 115 11.28 -3.30 3.25
CA GLN A 115 10.93 -1.89 3.46
C GLN A 115 10.24 -1.61 4.81
N GLY A 116 10.17 -2.60 5.71
CA GLY A 116 9.51 -2.48 7.01
C GLY A 116 8.02 -2.22 6.95
N LEU A 117 7.37 -2.64 5.86
CA LEU A 117 5.93 -2.52 5.68
C LEU A 117 5.23 -3.79 6.14
N ARG A 118 4.13 -3.63 6.87
CA ARG A 118 3.19 -4.70 7.21
C ARG A 118 2.69 -5.36 5.93
N GLU A 119 2.37 -6.65 6.03
CA GLU A 119 1.62 -7.32 4.96
C GLU A 119 0.31 -6.57 4.72
N GLN A 120 -0.01 -6.31 3.46
CA GLN A 120 -1.38 -5.93 3.15
C GLN A 120 -2.22 -7.19 3.28
N PRO A 121 -3.45 -7.10 3.81
CA PRO A 121 -4.41 -8.17 3.61
C PRO A 121 -4.46 -8.46 2.10
N ARG A 122 -4.10 -9.70 1.71
CA ARG A 122 -4.46 -10.20 0.39
C ARG A 122 -5.96 -9.96 0.29
N ARG A 123 -6.40 -9.16 -0.69
CA ARG A 123 -7.77 -8.61 -0.78
C ARG A 123 -8.80 -9.54 -0.14
N PRO A 124 -9.73 -9.06 0.70
CA PRO A 124 -10.88 -9.89 1.04
C PRO A 124 -11.48 -10.35 -0.29
N ALA A 125 -11.84 -11.64 -0.35
CA ALA A 125 -12.54 -12.23 -1.49
C ALA A 125 -13.55 -11.21 -2.00
N SER A 126 -13.49 -10.91 -3.30
CA SER A 126 -14.34 -9.97 -4.02
C SER A 126 -15.65 -9.74 -3.26
N ILE A 127 -15.78 -8.58 -2.61
CA ILE A 127 -17.06 -8.13 -2.10
C ILE A 127 -17.97 -8.14 -3.33
N ARG A 128 -18.80 -9.18 -3.44
CA ARG A 128 -19.89 -9.19 -4.41
C ARG A 128 -20.72 -7.97 -4.04
N PRO A 129 -20.88 -6.98 -4.93
CA PRO A 129 -21.81 -5.91 -4.67
C PRO A 129 -23.17 -6.54 -4.33
N PRO A 130 -23.94 -5.97 -3.39
CA PRO A 130 -25.26 -6.49 -3.05
C PRO A 130 -26.05 -6.65 -4.36
N ALA A 131 -26.65 -7.83 -4.55
CA ALA A 131 -27.43 -8.14 -5.74
C ALA A 131 -28.56 -7.12 -5.86
N GLY A 132 -28.37 -6.09 -6.68
CA GLY A 132 -29.30 -4.96 -6.67
C GLY A 132 -28.79 -3.69 -7.33
N HIS A 133 -28.16 -3.75 -8.50
CA HIS A 133 -28.25 -2.66 -9.47
C HIS A 133 -28.16 -3.24 -10.88
N GLY A 134 -29.25 -3.06 -11.63
CA GLY A 134 -29.55 -3.80 -12.85
C GLY A 134 -28.93 -3.21 -14.11
N GLY A 135 -28.99 -4.04 -15.15
CA GLY A 135 -28.84 -3.65 -16.54
C GLY A 135 -27.39 -3.69 -17.02
N HIS A 136 -26.95 -4.84 -17.53
CA HIS A 136 -26.59 -5.02 -18.93
C HIS A 136 -26.25 -6.50 -19.13
N ASP A 137 -27.20 -7.19 -19.75
CA ASP A 137 -27.11 -8.58 -20.14
C ASP A 137 -26.14 -8.70 -21.32
N LEU A 138 -24.87 -9.01 -21.04
CA LEU A 138 -23.91 -9.45 -22.05
C LEU A 138 -23.64 -10.94 -21.85
N GLY A 139 -24.58 -11.76 -22.34
CA GLY A 139 -24.29 -12.96 -23.11
C GLY A 139 -23.40 -14.02 -22.45
N LEU A 140 -23.74 -14.48 -21.25
CA LEU A 140 -23.25 -15.78 -20.77
C LEU A 140 -24.37 -16.82 -20.89
N PRO A 141 -24.11 -18.01 -21.46
CA PRO A 141 -25.12 -19.05 -21.54
C PRO A 141 -25.54 -19.49 -20.12
N PRO A 142 -26.83 -19.79 -19.89
CA PRO A 142 -27.31 -20.14 -18.57
C PRO A 142 -26.63 -21.42 -18.04
N PRO A 143 -26.39 -21.53 -16.73
CA PRO A 143 -25.89 -22.76 -16.13
C PRO A 143 -26.90 -23.90 -16.33
N LYS A 144 -26.39 -25.09 -16.67
CA LYS A 144 -27.17 -26.32 -16.81
C LYS A 144 -28.05 -26.53 -15.57
N SER A 145 -29.34 -26.74 -15.81
CA SER A 145 -30.35 -27.05 -14.78
C SER A 145 -29.87 -28.20 -13.86
N PRO A 146 -30.16 -28.15 -12.55
CA PRO A 146 -29.90 -29.27 -11.66
C PRO A 146 -30.82 -30.47 -12.01
N PRO A 147 -30.40 -31.72 -11.76
CA PRO A 147 -31.21 -32.89 -12.07
C PRO A 147 -32.52 -32.87 -11.29
N GLY A 148 -33.61 -33.19 -11.99
CA GLY A 148 -34.97 -33.17 -11.49
C GLY A 148 -35.17 -34.05 -10.26
N ARG A 149 -35.97 -33.56 -9.31
CA ARG A 149 -36.47 -34.34 -8.17
C ARG A 149 -37.20 -35.59 -8.67
N GLN A 150 -36.75 -36.76 -8.28
CA GLN A 150 -37.51 -38.00 -8.37
C GLN A 150 -38.79 -37.89 -7.51
N PRO A 151 -39.97 -38.31 -8.00
CA PRO A 151 -41.18 -38.42 -7.20
C PRO A 151 -41.02 -39.52 -6.13
N THR A 152 -41.42 -39.21 -4.91
CA THR A 152 -41.48 -40.14 -3.77
C THR A 152 -42.61 -41.15 -3.99
N PRO A 153 -42.42 -42.46 -3.74
CA PRO A 153 -43.51 -43.43 -3.84
C PRO A 153 -44.57 -43.23 -2.73
N PRO A 154 -45.85 -43.55 -2.99
CA PRO A 154 -46.92 -43.34 -2.02
C PRO A 154 -46.83 -44.29 -0.81
N ARG A 155 -47.12 -43.69 0.34
CA ARG A 155 -47.11 -44.23 1.70
C ARG A 155 -48.12 -45.37 1.86
N ALA A 156 -47.65 -46.55 2.29
CA ALA A 156 -48.52 -47.66 2.69
C ALA A 156 -49.28 -47.32 3.98
N VAL A 157 -50.60 -47.56 3.97
CA VAL A 157 -51.50 -47.40 5.11
C VAL A 157 -51.37 -48.65 6.00
N VAL A 158 -50.93 -48.48 7.24
CA VAL A 158 -50.95 -49.53 8.27
C VAL A 158 -52.29 -49.44 9.01
N GLN A 159 -53.07 -50.51 8.98
CA GLN A 159 -54.32 -50.64 9.73
C GLN A 159 -54.05 -50.75 11.23
N ALA A 160 -54.85 -50.02 12.01
CA ALA A 160 -54.89 -50.09 13.46
C ALA A 160 -55.69 -51.32 13.92
N GLY A 161 -55.07 -52.17 14.74
CA GLY A 161 -55.74 -53.23 15.50
C GLY A 161 -55.53 -52.97 16.98
N ALA A 162 -56.60 -52.56 17.65
CA ALA A 162 -56.65 -52.30 19.08
C ALA A 162 -56.59 -53.61 19.89
N ALA A 163 -55.87 -53.58 21.00
CA ALA A 163 -56.02 -54.53 22.10
C ALA A 163 -56.69 -53.80 23.27
N PRO A 164 -57.73 -54.36 23.89
CA PRO A 164 -58.08 -54.01 25.26
C PRO A 164 -57.46 -55.02 26.24
N THR A 165 -56.87 -54.47 27.30
CA THR A 165 -56.56 -55.13 28.59
C THR A 165 -57.82 -55.10 29.46
N PRO A 166 -57.94 -55.85 30.57
CA PRO A 166 -57.07 -56.90 31.13
C PRO A 166 -57.61 -58.34 31.02
#